data_AF-A0A834ZMA8-F1
#
_entry.id   AF-A0A834ZMA8-F1
#
_cell.length_a   1.000
_cell.length_b   1.000
_cell.length_c   1.000
_cell.angle_alpha   90.00
_cell.angle_beta   90.00
_cell.angle_gamma   90.00
#
_symmetry.space_group_name_H-M   'P 1'
#
loop_
_entity.id
_entity.type
_entity.pdbx_description
1 polymer ?
#
loop_
_entity_poly.entity_id
_entity_poly.type
_entity_poly.pdbx_seq_one_letter_code
_entity_poly.pdbx_strand_id
1 'polypeptide(L)'
;MLFKPTLQFTEHGEGLQILHYEVGQKYEPHYDYFVDEFNTKNGGQRIATVLMYLSDVEEGGETVFPAAKANFSSVPWWNELSECGKKGISVKPKMGDALLFWSMWPDATLDPSSLHGGCPVIKGNKWSSTKWMHVSEYKLFYLQFIGIHVFCIHKQTSLAQIG
;
A
#
# COMPACT_ATOMS: atom_id res chain seq x y z
N MET A 1 -21.43 -19.07 21.74
CA MET A 1 -20.15 -19.23 21.04
C MET A 1 -19.57 -17.83 20.86
N LEU A 2 -18.54 -17.48 21.63
CA LEU A 2 -17.90 -16.16 21.56
C LEU A 2 -17.03 -16.11 20.30
N PHE A 3 -17.39 -15.27 19.33
CA PHE A 3 -16.46 -14.81 18.31
C PHE A 3 -15.35 -14.04 19.03
N LYS A 4 -14.18 -14.65 19.18
CA LYS A 4 -12.96 -13.91 19.51
C LYS A 4 -12.50 -13.24 18.22
N PRO A 5 -12.48 -11.91 18.10
CA PRO A 5 -11.90 -11.24 16.95
C PRO A 5 -10.38 -11.23 17.16
N THR A 6 -9.73 -12.38 16.98
CA THR A 6 -8.29 -12.40 16.80
C THR A 6 -8.05 -11.86 15.39
N LEU A 7 -7.46 -10.66 15.28
CA LEU A 7 -7.04 -10.07 13.99
C LEU A 7 -6.23 -11.12 13.20
N GLN A 8 -6.82 -11.71 12.15
CA GLN A 8 -6.17 -12.66 11.23
C GLN A 8 -5.28 -11.98 10.16
N PHE A 9 -5.01 -10.68 10.27
CA PHE A 9 -4.25 -9.91 9.27
C PHE A 9 -2.80 -10.37 9.06
N THR A 10 -2.23 -11.12 9.99
CA THR A 10 -0.86 -11.65 9.87
C THR A 10 -0.79 -12.89 9.01
N GLU A 11 -1.79 -13.77 9.06
CA GLU A 11 -1.74 -15.08 8.41
C GLU A 11 -1.96 -14.99 6.91
N HIS A 12 -2.73 -14.00 6.43
CA HIS A 12 -3.04 -13.85 5.01
C HIS A 12 -2.27 -12.72 4.32
N GLY A 13 -1.51 -11.94 5.08
CA GLY A 13 -0.95 -10.70 4.57
C GLY A 13 0.55 -10.72 4.42
N GLU A 14 1.06 -10.21 3.30
CA GLU A 14 2.50 -10.00 3.09
C GLU A 14 3.09 -9.04 4.13
N GLY A 15 4.42 -8.94 4.21
CA GLY A 15 5.07 -7.90 5.00
C GLY A 15 4.62 -6.50 4.58
N LEU A 16 4.64 -5.53 5.49
CA LEU A 16 4.39 -4.13 5.13
C LEU A 16 5.48 -3.65 4.18
N GLN A 17 5.07 -3.17 3.00
CA GLN A 17 5.99 -2.48 2.09
C GLN A 17 5.90 -0.98 2.36
N ILE A 18 7.05 -0.32 2.54
CA ILE A 18 7.12 1.14 2.68
C ILE A 18 7.71 1.71 1.39
N LEU A 19 7.06 2.75 0.87
CA LEU A 19 7.50 3.47 -0.32
C LEU A 19 7.59 4.96 -0.02
N HIS A 20 8.63 5.58 -0.55
CA HIS A 20 8.86 7.02 -0.53
C HIS A 20 8.94 7.54 -1.96
N TYR A 21 8.22 8.62 -2.25
CA TYR A 21 8.24 9.32 -3.52
C TYR A 21 8.66 10.77 -3.33
N GLU A 22 9.71 11.16 -4.03
CA GLU A 22 10.16 12.53 -4.20
C GLU A 22 9.37 13.26 -5.30
N VAL A 23 9.58 14.58 -5.40
CA VAL A 23 8.98 15.40 -6.46
C VAL A 23 9.28 14.82 -7.84
N GLY A 24 8.24 14.69 -8.67
CA GLY A 24 8.27 14.11 -10.01
C GLY A 24 8.18 12.58 -10.05
N GLN A 25 8.43 11.88 -8.93
CA GLN A 25 8.31 10.43 -8.89
C GLN A 25 6.84 10.00 -8.89
N LYS A 26 6.57 8.89 -9.57
CA LYS A 26 5.23 8.32 -9.78
C LYS A 26 5.29 6.80 -9.81
N TYR A 27 4.12 6.17 -9.83
CA TYR A 27 3.97 4.75 -10.12
C TYR A 27 2.94 4.56 -11.22
N GLU A 28 3.31 3.89 -12.31
CA GLU A 28 2.42 3.68 -13.44
C GLU A 28 1.20 2.83 -13.04
N PRO A 29 0.04 3.02 -13.70
CA PRO A 29 -1.12 2.19 -13.46
C PRO A 29 -0.83 0.68 -13.62
N HIS A 30 -1.21 -0.10 -12.62
CA HIS A 30 -0.96 -1.53 -12.53
C HIS A 30 -2.06 -2.24 -11.73
N TYR A 31 -1.98 -3.56 -11.70
CA TYR A 31 -2.81 -4.41 -10.87
C TYR A 31 -1.97 -5.01 -9.75
N ASP A 32 -2.58 -5.17 -8.58
CA ASP A 32 -1.96 -5.86 -7.46
C ASP A 32 -2.10 -7.38 -7.54
N TYR A 33 -3.09 -7.89 -8.28
CA TYR A 33 -3.21 -9.32 -8.55
C TYR A 33 -2.08 -9.81 -9.47
N PHE A 34 -1.80 -11.10 -9.40
CA PHE A 34 -0.79 -11.74 -10.24
C PHE A 34 -1.41 -12.24 -11.55
N VAL A 35 -0.65 -12.15 -12.63
CA VAL A 35 -1.00 -12.80 -13.91
C VAL A 35 -0.27 -14.13 -14.11
N ASP A 36 0.74 -14.40 -13.29
CA ASP A 36 1.58 -15.59 -13.37
C ASP A 36 1.27 -16.61 -12.25
N GLU A 37 1.54 -17.88 -12.57
CA GLU A 37 1.35 -18.99 -11.63
C GLU A 37 2.43 -19.07 -10.55
N PHE A 38 3.56 -18.37 -10.70
CA PHE A 38 4.66 -18.48 -9.74
C PHE A 38 4.33 -17.73 -8.44
N ASN A 39 3.88 -16.48 -8.56
CA ASN A 39 3.56 -15.63 -7.43
C ASN A 39 2.31 -16.07 -6.66
N THR A 40 1.41 -16.80 -7.31
CA THR A 40 0.20 -17.35 -6.66
C THR A 40 0.48 -18.60 -5.82
N LYS A 41 1.69 -19.18 -5.85
CA LYS A 41 2.01 -20.39 -5.05
C LYS A 41 1.98 -20.17 -3.54
N ASN A 42 2.29 -18.96 -3.08
CA ASN A 42 2.27 -18.62 -1.66
C ASN A 42 1.07 -17.71 -1.38
N GLY A 43 0.08 -18.21 -0.63
CA GLY A 43 -1.15 -17.47 -0.32
C GLY A 43 -2.18 -17.37 -1.46
N GLY A 44 -1.86 -17.73 -2.70
CA GLY A 44 -2.79 -17.53 -3.82
C GLY A 44 -2.79 -16.09 -4.33
N GLN A 45 -3.89 -15.68 -4.97
CA GLN A 45 -4.06 -14.30 -5.43
C GLN A 45 -4.13 -13.31 -4.27
N ARG A 46 -3.66 -12.08 -4.54
CA ARG A 46 -3.94 -10.93 -3.68
C ARG A 46 -5.41 -10.54 -3.88
N ILE A 47 -6.22 -10.65 -2.83
CA ILE A 47 -7.64 -10.33 -2.86
C ILE A 47 -7.88 -8.83 -2.65
N ALA A 48 -7.07 -8.21 -1.79
CA ALA A 48 -7.26 -6.82 -1.41
C ALA A 48 -5.96 -6.16 -0.95
N THR A 49 -5.96 -4.84 -1.06
CA THR A 49 -4.84 -3.98 -0.74
C THR A 49 -5.27 -2.91 0.24
N VAL A 50 -4.51 -2.76 1.31
CA VAL A 50 -4.60 -1.61 2.22
C VAL A 50 -3.40 -0.72 1.96
N LEU A 51 -3.63 0.46 1.39
CA LEU A 51 -2.64 1.50 1.17
C LEU A 51 -2.79 2.59 2.23
N MET A 52 -1.83 2.68 3.14
CA MET A 52 -1.78 3.67 4.20
C MET A 52 -0.92 4.86 3.78
N TYR A 53 -1.43 6.07 3.97
CA TYR A 53 -0.68 7.30 3.75
C TYR A 53 0.06 7.69 5.03
N LEU A 54 1.39 7.74 4.95
CA LEU A 54 2.27 8.01 6.08
C LEU A 54 2.76 9.46 6.12
N SER A 55 2.38 10.28 5.14
CA SER A 55 2.61 11.70 5.10
C SER A 55 1.46 12.42 4.39
N ASP A 56 1.27 13.70 4.73
CA ASP A 56 0.50 14.62 3.92
C ASP A 56 1.30 14.99 2.66
N VAL A 57 0.61 15.14 1.53
CA VAL A 57 1.22 15.61 0.27
C VAL A 57 0.59 16.94 -0.12
N GLU A 58 1.42 17.95 -0.35
CA GLU A 58 0.93 19.31 -0.62
C GLU A 58 0.25 19.42 -1.99
N GLU A 59 0.85 18.84 -3.03
CA GLU A 59 0.30 18.82 -4.39
C GLU A 59 0.68 17.54 -5.15
N GLY A 60 -0.27 16.95 -5.87
CA GLY A 60 -0.10 15.70 -6.58
C GLY A 60 -0.10 14.48 -5.65
N GLY A 61 0.60 13.41 -6.07
CA GLY A 61 0.77 12.20 -5.27
C GLY A 61 -0.49 11.34 -5.09
N GLU A 62 -1.60 11.65 -5.75
CA GLU A 62 -2.86 10.93 -5.61
C GLU A 62 -2.75 9.47 -5.97
N THR A 63 -3.57 8.62 -5.35
CA THR A 63 -3.79 7.26 -5.85
C THR A 63 -4.98 7.31 -6.81
N VAL A 64 -4.74 7.06 -8.10
CA VAL A 64 -5.74 7.17 -9.18
C VAL A 64 -6.17 5.80 -9.68
N PHE A 65 -7.47 5.62 -9.91
CA PHE A 65 -8.10 4.44 -10.50
C PHE A 65 -8.70 4.79 -11.87
N PRO A 66 -7.90 4.75 -12.96
CA PRO A 66 -8.34 5.20 -14.28
C PRO A 66 -9.42 4.31 -14.92
N ALA A 67 -9.54 3.04 -14.52
CA ALA A 67 -10.52 2.11 -15.06
C ALA A 67 -11.83 2.07 -14.24
N ALA A 68 -11.87 2.69 -13.06
CA ALA A 68 -13.06 2.72 -12.22
C ALA A 68 -14.13 3.60 -12.86
N LYS A 69 -15.37 3.10 -12.89
CA LYS A 69 -16.51 3.83 -13.46
C LYS A 69 -17.29 4.53 -12.34
N ALA A 70 -16.95 5.78 -12.05
CA ALA A 70 -17.79 6.65 -11.22
C ALA A 70 -17.77 8.08 -11.76
N ASN A 71 -18.72 8.91 -11.29
CA ASN A 71 -18.70 10.32 -11.60
C ASN A 71 -17.59 10.99 -10.77
N PHE A 72 -16.39 11.12 -11.35
CA PHE A 72 -15.20 11.59 -10.62
C PHE A 72 -15.33 13.01 -10.08
N SER A 73 -16.13 13.86 -10.74
CA SER A 73 -16.42 15.22 -10.28
C SER A 73 -17.23 15.28 -8.97
N SER A 74 -17.74 14.14 -8.48
CA SER A 74 -18.44 14.10 -7.19
C SER A 74 -17.52 13.98 -5.98
N VAL A 75 -16.21 13.81 -6.15
CA VAL A 75 -15.30 13.79 -5.00
C VAL A 75 -15.11 15.21 -4.46
N PRO A 76 -15.20 15.44 -3.13
CA PRO A 76 -15.14 16.79 -2.54
C PRO A 76 -13.88 17.59 -2.90
N TRP A 77 -12.78 16.91 -3.17
CA TRP A 77 -11.47 17.48 -3.46
C TRP A 77 -11.16 17.57 -4.97
N TRP A 78 -12.16 17.42 -5.86
CA TRP A 78 -11.96 17.40 -7.31
C TRP A 78 -11.14 18.58 -7.85
N ASN A 79 -11.43 19.79 -7.36
CA ASN A 79 -10.76 21.02 -7.81
C ASN A 79 -9.29 21.09 -7.37
N GLU A 80 -8.89 20.27 -6.41
CA GLU A 80 -7.54 20.22 -5.87
C GLU A 80 -6.72 19.05 -6.43
N LEU A 81 -7.29 18.27 -7.35
CA LEU A 81 -6.61 17.17 -8.02
C LEU A 81 -5.66 17.69 -9.11
N SER A 82 -4.53 17.01 -9.23
CA SER A 82 -3.62 17.13 -10.36
C SER A 82 -4.28 16.64 -11.66
N GLU A 83 -3.68 17.00 -12.80
CA GLU A 83 -4.12 16.50 -14.12
C GLU A 83 -4.04 14.96 -14.22
N CYS A 84 -3.16 14.33 -13.43
CA CYS A 84 -3.13 12.88 -13.30
C CYS A 84 -4.34 12.38 -12.48
N GLY A 85 -4.62 12.99 -11.33
CA GLY A 85 -5.75 12.61 -10.47
C GLY A 85 -7.11 12.75 -11.15
N LYS A 86 -7.26 13.67 -12.11
CA LYS A 86 -8.50 13.85 -12.87
C LYS A 86 -8.78 12.75 -13.91
N LYS A 87 -7.84 11.83 -14.17
CA LYS A 87 -8.01 10.74 -15.15
C LYS A 87 -8.89 9.59 -14.65
N GLY A 88 -9.32 9.60 -13.40
CA GLY A 88 -10.16 8.56 -12.79
C GLY A 88 -10.61 8.93 -11.39
N ILE A 89 -11.13 7.95 -10.64
CA ILE A 89 -11.40 8.16 -9.20
C ILE A 89 -10.05 8.29 -8.51
N SER A 90 -9.87 9.33 -7.72
CA SER A 90 -8.60 9.58 -7.05
C SER A 90 -8.77 9.91 -5.59
N VAL A 91 -7.82 9.44 -4.79
CA VAL A 91 -7.72 9.71 -3.35
C VAL A 91 -6.46 10.53 -3.11
N LYS A 92 -6.61 11.68 -2.45
CA LYS A 92 -5.49 12.53 -2.04
C LYS A 92 -4.78 11.90 -0.83
N PRO A 93 -3.42 11.88 -0.80
CA PRO A 93 -2.69 11.39 0.35
C PRO A 93 -2.86 12.34 1.53
N LYS A 94 -3.37 11.81 2.64
CA LYS A 94 -3.49 12.51 3.91
C LYS A 94 -2.98 11.60 5.01
N MET A 95 -2.05 12.11 5.83
CA MET A 95 -1.38 11.31 6.84
C MET A 95 -2.40 10.66 7.79
N GLY A 96 -2.27 9.35 7.97
CA GLY A 96 -3.13 8.56 8.85
C GLY A 96 -4.35 7.96 8.15
N ASP A 97 -4.72 8.43 6.95
CA ASP A 97 -5.77 7.81 6.15
C ASP A 97 -5.27 6.50 5.52
N ALA A 98 -6.19 5.57 5.32
CA ALA A 98 -5.94 4.31 4.63
C ALA A 98 -7.00 4.07 3.55
N LEU A 99 -6.54 3.63 2.38
CA LEU A 99 -7.35 3.23 1.26
C LEU A 99 -7.40 1.70 1.19
N LEU A 100 -8.60 1.14 1.26
CA LEU A 100 -8.86 -0.28 1.02
C LEU A 100 -9.54 -0.46 -0.34
N PHE A 101 -9.01 -1.34 -1.17
CA PHE A 101 -9.63 -1.76 -2.42
C PHE A 101 -9.39 -3.24 -2.69
N TRP A 102 -10.24 -3.83 -3.53
CA TRP A 102 -10.18 -5.24 -3.89
C TRP A 102 -9.60 -5.41 -5.29
N SER A 103 -8.79 -6.45 -5.46
CA SER A 103 -8.21 -6.85 -6.75
C SER A 103 -9.08 -7.90 -7.46
N MET A 104 -10.12 -8.40 -6.78
CA MET A 104 -10.99 -9.48 -7.24
C MET A 104 -12.43 -9.22 -6.87
N TRP A 105 -13.35 -9.69 -7.70
CA TRP A 105 -14.78 -9.72 -7.42
C TRP A 105 -15.13 -10.85 -6.42
N PRO A 106 -16.30 -10.80 -5.77
CA PRO A 106 -16.76 -11.87 -4.87
C PRO A 106 -16.88 -13.25 -5.51
N ASP A 107 -16.99 -13.34 -6.84
CA ASP A 107 -16.99 -14.59 -7.61
C ASP A 107 -15.59 -15.12 -7.92
N ALA A 108 -14.55 -14.53 -7.32
CA ALA A 108 -13.14 -14.81 -7.50
C ALA A 108 -12.57 -14.51 -8.90
N THR A 109 -13.29 -13.76 -9.74
CA THR A 109 -12.72 -13.21 -10.98
C THR A 109 -11.89 -11.97 -10.68
N LEU A 110 -10.83 -11.73 -11.48
CA LEU A 110 -9.99 -10.55 -11.35
C LEU A 110 -10.80 -9.29 -11.69
N ASP A 111 -10.60 -8.20 -10.96
CA ASP A 111 -11.32 -6.94 -11.18
C ASP A 111 -10.49 -5.96 -12.04
N PRO A 112 -10.83 -5.75 -13.33
CA PRO A 112 -10.10 -4.80 -14.17
C PRO A 112 -10.28 -3.33 -13.73
N SER A 113 -11.30 -3.04 -12.92
CA SER A 113 -11.53 -1.70 -12.39
C SER A 113 -10.57 -1.34 -11.25
N SER A 114 -9.86 -2.33 -10.69
CA SER A 114 -8.81 -2.15 -9.68
C SER A 114 -7.48 -1.67 -10.24
N LEU A 115 -7.40 -1.38 -11.56
CA LEU A 115 -6.24 -0.76 -12.17
C LEU A 115 -5.98 0.57 -11.45
N HIS A 116 -4.80 0.71 -10.85
CA HIS A 116 -4.48 1.88 -10.04
C HIS A 116 -3.02 2.30 -10.16
N GLY A 117 -2.75 3.58 -9.94
CA GLY A 117 -1.40 4.14 -10.00
C GLY A 117 -1.18 5.25 -8.98
N GLY A 118 0.08 5.62 -8.79
CA GLY A 118 0.48 6.77 -7.99
C GLY A 118 0.80 7.95 -8.90
N CYS A 119 0.00 9.01 -8.83
CA CYS A 119 0.26 10.24 -9.56
C CYS A 119 1.59 10.89 -9.13
N PRO A 120 2.24 11.66 -10.02
CA PRO A 120 3.47 12.37 -9.68
C PRO A 120 3.29 13.26 -8.45
N VAL A 121 4.26 13.23 -7.53
CA VAL A 121 4.33 14.25 -6.48
C VAL A 121 4.75 15.57 -7.14
N ILE A 122 3.93 16.61 -7.00
CA ILE A 122 4.23 17.94 -7.56
C ILE A 122 4.91 18.79 -6.47
N LYS A 123 4.43 18.70 -5.23
CA LYS A 123 5.00 19.42 -4.08
C LYS A 123 4.90 18.61 -2.80
N GLY A 124 5.96 18.64 -1.99
CA GLY A 124 6.11 17.84 -0.77
C GLY A 124 6.77 16.48 -1.02
N ASN A 125 6.49 15.52 -0.15
CA ASN A 125 7.07 14.17 -0.19
C ASN A 125 6.01 13.15 0.26
N LYS A 126 5.84 12.08 -0.53
CA LYS A 126 4.82 11.05 -0.26
C LYS A 126 5.48 9.84 0.38
N TRP A 127 5.07 9.52 1.60
CA TRP A 127 5.34 8.24 2.24
C TRP A 127 4.05 7.42 2.27
N SER A 128 4.17 6.15 1.94
CA SER A 128 3.04 5.22 1.99
C SER A 128 3.48 3.85 2.45
N SER A 129 2.56 3.10 3.05
CA SER A 129 2.76 1.68 3.32
C SER A 129 1.64 0.85 2.74
N THR A 130 2.01 -0.18 1.99
CA THR A 130 1.08 -1.12 1.37
C THR A 130 1.09 -2.44 2.15
N LYS A 131 -0.11 -2.95 2.42
CA LYS A 131 -0.35 -4.30 2.93
C LYS A 131 -1.22 -5.04 1.92
N TRP A 132 -0.65 -6.05 1.28
CA TRP A 132 -1.40 -6.97 0.42
C TRP A 132 -1.94 -8.13 1.24
N MET A 133 -3.18 -8.49 0.97
CA MET A 133 -3.89 -9.60 1.59
C MET A 133 -4.20 -10.65 0.55
N HIS A 134 -3.92 -11.91 0.87
CA HIS A 134 -4.11 -13.07 0.00
C HIS A 134 -5.38 -13.84 0.32
N VAL A 135 -5.90 -14.56 -0.67
CA VAL A 135 -7.07 -15.45 -0.51
C VAL A 135 -6.82 -16.59 0.48
N SER A 136 -5.58 -17.04 0.62
CA SER A 136 -5.16 -18.11 1.53
C SER A 136 -4.03 -17.64 2.44
N GLU A 137 -3.67 -18.46 3.43
CA GLU A 137 -2.54 -18.21 4.33
C GLU A 137 -1.26 -17.94 3.52
N TYR A 138 -0.66 -16.78 3.76
CA TYR A 138 0.61 -16.34 3.21
C TYR A 138 1.74 -16.63 4.20
N LYS A 139 2.61 -17.57 3.84
CA LYS A 139 3.72 -17.95 4.71
C LYS A 139 4.86 -16.96 4.53
N LEU A 140 5.11 -16.15 5.57
CA LEU A 140 6.33 -15.38 5.68
C LEU A 140 7.47 -16.37 5.93
N PHE A 141 8.34 -16.55 4.94
CA PHE A 141 9.62 -17.23 5.16
C PHE A 141 10.52 -16.33 5.99
N TYR A 142 10.25 -16.26 7.29
CA TYR A 142 11.31 -15.92 8.22
C TYR A 142 12.35 -17.02 8.04
N LEU A 143 13.57 -16.63 7.64
CA LEU A 143 14.73 -17.46 7.93
C LEU A 143 14.67 -17.68 9.44
N GLN A 144 14.17 -18.86 9.84
CA GLN A 144 14.34 -19.35 11.18
C GLN A 144 15.83 -19.68 11.26
N PHE A 145 16.65 -18.64 11.41
CA PHE A 145 18.04 -18.76 11.77
C PHE A 145 18.03 -19.45 13.12
N ILE A 146 18.32 -20.74 13.06
CA ILE A 146 18.65 -21.54 14.23
C ILE A 146 19.89 -20.86 14.85
N GLY A 147 19.68 -20.03 15.86
CA GLY A 147 20.72 -19.57 16.79
C GLY A 147 21.76 -18.56 16.29
N ILE A 148 21.35 -17.39 15.80
CA ILE A 148 22.25 -16.21 15.80
C ILE A 148 21.60 -15.09 16.60
N HIS A 149 22.16 -14.84 17.79
CA HIS A 149 21.87 -13.64 18.58
C HIS A 149 22.26 -12.40 17.74
N VAL A 150 21.27 -11.69 17.23
CA VAL A 150 21.48 -10.36 16.64
C VAL A 150 21.62 -9.37 17.79
N PHE A 151 22.85 -9.01 18.13
CA PHE A 151 23.12 -7.85 18.96
C PHE A 151 22.93 -6.59 18.11
N CYS A 152 21.86 -5.84 18.38
CA CYS A 152 21.73 -4.48 17.86
C CYS A 152 22.70 -3.58 18.63
N ILE A 153 23.82 -3.21 17.99
CA ILE A 153 24.74 -2.19 18.53
C ILE A 153 24.12 -0.83 18.23
N HIS A 154 23.39 -0.26 19.19
CA HIS A 154 23.03 1.15 19.17
C HIS A 154 24.32 1.97 19.37
N LYS A 155 24.82 2.58 18.29
CA LYS A 155 25.85 3.63 18.37
C LYS A 155 25.18 4.88 18.92
N GLN A 156 25.13 5.00 20.24
CA GLN A 156 24.69 6.24 20.89
C GLN A 156 25.88 7.21 20.87
N THR A 157 25.84 8.16 19.94
CA THR A 157 26.67 9.36 19.98
C THR A 157 26.11 10.32 21.02
N SER A 158 26.80 10.53 22.14
CA SER A 158 26.81 11.82 22.84
C SER A 158 28.05 11.96 23.74
N LEU A 159 28.92 12.89 23.32
CA LEU A 159 29.65 13.88 24.12
C LEU A 159 30.07 13.56 25.57
N ALA A 160 31.40 13.54 25.75
CA ALA A 160 32.21 14.20 26.80
C ALA A 160 31.57 14.53 28.16
N GLN A 161 32.13 13.96 29.25
CA GLN A 161 32.66 14.67 30.43
C GLN A 161 33.74 13.78 31.10
N ILE A 162 35.03 14.11 30.92
CA ILE A 162 36.01 14.51 31.96
C ILE A 162 35.53 14.38 33.42
N GLY A 163 36.27 13.59 34.20
CA GLY A 163 36.14 13.38 35.65
C GLY A 163 37.02 12.23 36.09
#